data_AF-A0A1K1NYJ7-F1
#
_entry.id   AF-A0A1K1NYJ7-F1
#
_cell.length_a   1.000
_cell.length_b   1.000
_cell.length_c   1.000
_cell.angle_alpha   90.00
_cell.angle_beta   90.00
_cell.angle_gamma   90.00
#
_symmetry.space_group_name_H-M   'P 1'
#
loop_
_entity.id
_entity.type
_entity.pdbx_description
1 polymer ?
#
loop_
_entity_poly.entity_id
_entity_poly.type
_entity_poly.pdbx_seq_one_letter_code
_entity_poly.pdbx_strand_id
1 'polypeptide(L)'
;MKQYSLNEKIIVLKVKKSPLFIRIVMFFFAFTSFLIPVVATIMSIAIGKGLQIGYFIGLFLFGLIGFRLLKIALWNTYGKETIIWNSSTLKYEANYRWFKDQTKTIKLSKIDFFINKIGYAEEKIGTLVIGDESEKIESAIKIPIVQIEKLIVKLKKIEQTGV
;
A
#
# COMPACT_ATOMS: atom_id res chain seq x y z
N MET A 1 12.03 -9.25 11.21
CA MET A 1 12.48 -8.27 10.18
C MET A 1 12.03 -6.88 10.58
N LYS A 2 12.90 -5.88 10.44
CA LYS A 2 12.58 -4.48 10.74
C LYS A 2 11.71 -3.91 9.61
N GLN A 3 10.48 -3.49 9.92
CA GLN A 3 9.51 -3.01 8.93
C GLN A 3 9.57 -1.49 8.71
N TYR A 4 10.53 -0.81 9.32
CA TYR A 4 10.71 0.63 9.18
C TYR A 4 12.20 1.00 9.03
N SER A 5 12.45 2.05 8.25
CA SER A 5 13.73 2.77 8.24
C SER A 5 13.46 4.24 8.45
N LEU A 6 14.33 4.88 9.23
CA LEU A 6 14.25 6.28 9.61
C LEU A 6 15.56 6.93 9.17
N ASN A 7 15.46 7.98 8.35
CA ASN A 7 16.58 8.81 7.97
C ASN A 7 16.19 10.27 8.19
N GLU A 8 16.71 10.89 9.25
CA GLU A 8 16.41 12.27 9.67
C GLU A 8 14.91 12.60 9.59
N LYS A 9 14.47 13.24 8.51
CA LYS A 9 13.09 13.70 8.27
C LYS A 9 12.23 12.78 7.40
N ILE A 10 12.70 11.56 7.13
CA ILE A 10 12.04 10.59 6.26
C ILE A 10 11.82 9.27 7.00
N ILE A 11 10.55 8.90 7.18
CA ILE A 11 10.15 7.55 7.59
C ILE A 11 9.80 6.77 6.33
N VAL A 12 10.36 5.57 6.23
CA VAL A 12 9.94 4.58 5.26
C VAL A 12 9.40 3.37 6.01
N LEU A 13 8.10 3.11 5.84
CA LEU A 13 7.44 1.90 6.33
C LEU A 13 7.34 0.88 5.19
N LYS A 14 7.55 -0.40 5.49
CA LYS A 14 7.49 -1.49 4.51
C LYS A 14 6.53 -2.58 4.98
N VAL A 15 5.69 -3.04 4.06
CA VAL A 15 4.79 -4.17 4.26
C VAL A 15 5.61 -5.43 4.56
N LYS A 16 5.15 -6.23 5.53
CA LYS A 16 5.66 -7.59 5.72
C LYS A 16 5.23 -8.41 4.51
N LYS A 17 6.20 -8.81 3.69
CA LYS A 17 5.94 -9.61 2.48
C LYS A 17 5.16 -10.87 2.84
N SER A 18 4.09 -11.12 2.10
CA SER A 18 3.35 -12.38 2.19
C SER A 18 4.24 -13.56 1.79
N PRO A 19 3.97 -14.78 2.29
CA PRO A 19 4.63 -16.01 1.85
C PRO A 19 4.75 -16.07 0.32
N LEU A 20 5.87 -16.59 -0.18
CA LEU A 20 6.16 -16.61 -1.63
C LEU A 20 5.03 -17.30 -2.41
N PHE A 21 4.54 -18.44 -1.92
CA PHE A 21 3.42 -19.15 -2.51
C PHE A 21 2.17 -18.28 -2.68
N ILE A 22 1.76 -17.58 -1.62
CA ILE A 22 0.59 -16.68 -1.66
C ILE A 22 0.79 -15.59 -2.71
N ARG A 23 1.99 -15.01 -2.80
CA ARG A 23 2.30 -14.00 -3.81
C ARG A 23 2.18 -14.56 -5.23
N ILE A 24 2.73 -15.74 -5.48
CA ILE A 24 2.64 -16.42 -6.78
C ILE A 24 1.17 -16.63 -7.17
N VAL A 25 0.36 -17.14 -6.24
CA VAL A 25 -1.08 -17.36 -6.46
C VAL A 25 -1.81 -16.05 -6.77
N MET A 26 -1.53 -14.97 -6.03
CA MET A 26 -2.15 -13.66 -6.29
C MET A 26 -1.80 -13.10 -7.66
N PHE A 27 -0.52 -13.19 -8.07
CA PHE A 27 -0.10 -12.76 -9.40
C PHE A 27 -0.68 -13.65 -10.50
N PHE A 28 -0.72 -14.97 -10.30
CA PHE A 28 -1.36 -15.90 -11.23
C PHE A 28 -2.81 -15.48 -11.51
N PHE A 29 -3.62 -15.27 -10.47
CA PHE A 29 -5.01 -14.84 -10.65
C PHE A 29 -5.12 -13.48 -11.36
N ALA A 30 -4.30 -12.50 -10.95
CA ALA A 30 -4.28 -11.19 -11.62
C ALA A 30 -3.96 -11.30 -13.12
N PHE A 31 -2.95 -12.09 -13.50
CA PHE A 31 -2.60 -12.25 -14.92
C PHE A 31 -3.63 -13.08 -15.69
N THR A 32 -4.15 -14.17 -15.11
CA THR A 32 -5.20 -14.97 -15.75
C THR A 32 -6.46 -14.16 -16.03
N SER A 33 -6.84 -13.22 -15.16
CA SER A 33 -7.98 -12.34 -15.44
C SER A 33 -7.77 -11.48 -16.67
N PHE A 34 -6.55 -11.08 -17.02
CA PHE A 34 -6.30 -10.41 -18.30
C PHE A 34 -6.21 -11.38 -19.48
N LEU A 35 -5.59 -12.55 -19.28
CA LEU A 35 -5.34 -13.52 -20.35
C LEU A 35 -6.61 -14.20 -20.85
N ILE A 36 -7.51 -14.62 -19.95
CA ILE A 36 -8.74 -15.34 -20.31
C ILE A 36 -9.58 -14.59 -21.36
N PRO A 37 -9.98 -13.31 -21.15
CA PRO A 37 -10.80 -12.61 -22.13
C PRO A 37 -10.05 -12.33 -23.43
N VAL A 38 -8.73 -12.11 -23.38
CA VAL A 38 -7.90 -11.91 -24.59
C VAL A 38 -7.86 -13.18 -25.43
N VAL A 39 -7.52 -14.32 -24.83
CA VAL A 39 -7.46 -15.61 -25.51
C VAL A 39 -8.83 -16.00 -26.05
N ALA A 40 -9.90 -15.83 -25.26
CA ALA A 40 -11.26 -16.11 -25.71
C ALA A 40 -11.65 -15.27 -26.95
N THR A 41 -11.26 -13.99 -26.97
CA THR A 41 -11.51 -13.10 -28.11
C THR A 41 -10.75 -13.56 -29.34
N ILE A 42 -9.46 -13.87 -29.21
CA ILE A 42 -8.61 -14.37 -30.31
C ILE A 42 -9.17 -15.68 -30.88
N MET A 43 -9.51 -16.64 -30.00
CA MET A 43 -10.06 -17.93 -30.40
C MET A 43 -11.41 -17.79 -31.12
N SER A 44 -12.27 -16.88 -30.66
CA SER A 44 -13.54 -16.58 -31.34
C SER A 44 -13.35 -16.10 -32.76
N ILE A 45 -12.39 -15.19 -32.96
CA ILE A 45 -12.06 -14.67 -34.29
C ILE A 45 -11.49 -15.78 -35.17
N ALA A 46 -10.56 -16.58 -34.64
CA ALA A 46 -9.92 -17.68 -35.37
C ALA A 46 -10.91 -18.76 -35.84
N ILE A 47 -11.96 -19.03 -35.06
CA ILE A 47 -13.01 -20.02 -35.40
C ILE A 47 -14.12 -19.40 -36.28
N GLY A 48 -13.98 -18.12 -36.69
CA GLY A 48 -14.92 -17.47 -37.62
C GLY A 48 -16.22 -16.98 -36.97
N LYS A 49 -16.30 -16.94 -35.62
CA LYS A 49 -17.44 -16.34 -34.90
C LYS A 49 -17.44 -14.81 -34.92
N GLY A 50 -16.37 -14.21 -35.43
CA GLY A 50 -16.19 -12.76 -35.51
C GLY A 50 -15.95 -12.08 -34.16
N LEU A 51 -15.87 -10.75 -34.20
CA LEU A 51 -15.66 -9.89 -33.02
C LEU A 51 -16.99 -9.34 -32.52
N GLN A 52 -17.49 -9.90 -31.42
CA GLN A 52 -18.75 -9.51 -30.80
C GLN A 52 -18.54 -8.44 -29.71
N ILE A 53 -19.55 -7.61 -29.49
CA ILE A 53 -19.51 -6.57 -28.44
C ILE A 53 -19.27 -7.15 -27.04
N GLY A 54 -19.75 -8.37 -26.79
CA GLY A 54 -19.56 -9.07 -25.51
C GLY A 54 -18.09 -9.27 -25.13
N TYR A 55 -17.19 -9.39 -26.11
CA TYR A 55 -15.75 -9.49 -25.85
C TYR A 55 -15.16 -8.19 -25.31
N PHE A 56 -15.61 -7.04 -25.80
CA PHE A 56 -15.18 -5.74 -25.26
C PHE A 56 -15.66 -5.53 -23.83
N ILE A 57 -16.91 -5.92 -23.54
CA ILE A 57 -17.47 -5.88 -22.18
C ILE A 57 -16.66 -6.82 -21.26
N GLY A 58 -16.39 -8.05 -21.73
CA GLY A 58 -15.56 -9.02 -21.02
C GLY A 58 -14.17 -8.49 -20.72
N LEU A 59 -13.46 -7.97 -21.73
CA LEU A 59 -12.14 -7.35 -21.59
C LEU A 59 -12.16 -6.20 -20.59
N PHE A 60 -13.19 -5.35 -20.62
CA PHE A 60 -13.33 -4.24 -19.69
C PHE A 60 -13.51 -4.71 -18.25
N LEU A 61 -14.50 -5.59 -17.99
CA LEU A 61 -14.81 -6.07 -16.64
C LEU A 61 -13.66 -6.87 -16.04
N PHE A 62 -13.12 -7.82 -16.81
CA PHE A 62 -11.96 -8.61 -16.37
C PHE A 62 -10.70 -7.74 -16.25
N GLY A 63 -10.57 -6.70 -17.07
CA GLY A 63 -9.51 -5.69 -16.94
C GLY A 63 -9.58 -4.95 -15.61
N LEU A 64 -10.77 -4.51 -15.19
CA LEU A 64 -10.98 -3.86 -13.89
C LEU A 64 -10.64 -4.80 -12.73
N ILE A 65 -11.11 -6.05 -12.79
CA ILE A 65 -10.85 -7.07 -11.76
C ILE A 65 -9.36 -7.38 -11.69
N GLY A 66 -8.73 -7.65 -12.83
CA GLY A 66 -7.30 -7.97 -12.91
C GLY A 66 -6.43 -6.82 -12.44
N PHE A 67 -6.79 -5.58 -12.77
CA PHE A 67 -6.07 -4.41 -12.30
C PHE A 67 -6.16 -4.27 -10.78
N ARG A 68 -7.33 -4.51 -10.19
CA ARG A 68 -7.50 -4.49 -8.74
C ARG A 68 -6.68 -5.60 -8.07
N LEU A 69 -6.73 -6.83 -8.59
CA LEU A 69 -5.94 -7.95 -8.08
C LEU A 69 -4.44 -7.67 -8.18
N LEU A 70 -3.99 -7.08 -9.28
CA LEU A 70 -2.59 -6.69 -9.48
C LEU A 70 -2.15 -5.65 -8.45
N LYS A 71 -2.95 -4.60 -8.20
CA LYS A 71 -2.66 -3.60 -7.15
C LYS A 71 -2.50 -4.28 -5.78
N ILE A 72 -3.38 -5.21 -5.43
CA ILE A 72 -3.32 -5.94 -4.15
C ILE A 72 -2.07 -6.83 -4.09
N ALA A 73 -1.74 -7.57 -5.15
CA ALA A 73 -0.55 -8.42 -5.21
C ALA A 73 0.75 -7.61 -5.07
N LEU A 74 0.82 -6.45 -5.72
CA LEU A 74 1.94 -5.52 -5.62
C LEU A 74 2.07 -4.93 -4.22
N TRP A 75 0.97 -4.53 -3.56
CA TRP A 75 1.00 -4.06 -2.18
C TRP A 75 1.55 -5.12 -1.23
N ASN A 76 1.07 -6.36 -1.34
CA ASN A 76 1.52 -7.48 -0.50
C ASN A 76 2.97 -7.92 -0.74
N THR A 77 3.58 -7.46 -1.84
CA THR A 77 4.94 -7.85 -2.23
C THR A 77 5.96 -6.72 -2.06
N TYR A 78 5.58 -5.50 -2.42
CA TYR A 78 6.46 -4.34 -2.54
C TYR A 78 5.94 -3.10 -1.81
N GLY A 79 4.80 -3.20 -1.12
CA GLY A 79 4.17 -2.06 -0.45
C GLY A 79 5.13 -1.32 0.47
N LYS A 80 5.28 -0.03 0.20
CA LYS A 80 6.12 0.90 0.92
C LYS A 80 5.36 2.20 1.10
N GLU A 81 5.39 2.75 2.29
CA GLU A 81 4.95 4.11 2.56
C GLU A 81 6.16 4.97 2.87
N THR A 82 6.17 6.19 2.34
CA THR A 82 7.18 7.20 2.63
C THR A 82 6.48 8.39 3.23
N ILE A 83 6.87 8.75 4.45
CA ILE A 83 6.38 9.92 5.16
C ILE A 83 7.56 10.87 5.29
N ILE A 84 7.38 12.09 4.79
CA ILE A 84 8.39 13.15 4.81
C ILE A 84 7.78 14.32 5.54
N TRP A 85 8.42 14.79 6.62
CA TRP A 85 8.01 16.02 7.28
C TRP A 85 8.98 17.15 6.96
N ASN A 86 8.42 18.26 6.53
CA ASN A 86 9.07 19.57 6.52
C ASN A 86 8.45 20.42 7.63
N SER A 87 9.08 21.54 7.98
CA SER A 87 8.81 22.35 9.18
C SER A 87 7.32 22.58 9.52
N SER A 88 6.44 22.64 8.52
CA SER A 88 4.98 22.80 8.71
C SER A 88 4.12 21.87 7.83
N THR A 89 4.73 20.92 7.10
CA THR A 89 4.00 20.07 6.15
C THR A 89 4.42 18.62 6.26
N LEU A 90 3.44 17.71 6.27
CA LEU A 90 3.65 16.28 6.24
C LEU A 90 3.20 15.75 4.87
N LYS A 91 4.14 15.16 4.13
CA LYS A 91 3.88 14.48 2.86
C LYS A 91 3.86 12.98 3.06
N TYR A 92 2.83 12.33 2.56
CA TYR A 92 2.64 10.89 2.58
C TYR A 92 2.49 10.35 1.16
N GLU A 93 3.33 9.38 0.82
CA GLU A 93 3.28 8.65 -0.45
C GLU A 93 3.23 7.14 -0.19
N ALA A 94 2.19 6.48 -0.70
CA ALA A 94 2.13 5.02 -0.78
C ALA A 94 2.61 4.55 -2.15
N ASN A 95 3.58 3.65 -2.16
CA ASN A 95 4.31 3.19 -3.34
C ASN A 95 4.34 1.65 -3.38
N TYR A 96 3.89 1.09 -4.49
CA TYR A 96 3.77 -0.36 -4.71
C TYR A 96 4.67 -0.83 -5.85
N ARG A 97 5.77 -0.10 -6.10
CA ARG A 97 6.74 -0.28 -7.19
C ARG A 97 6.23 0.16 -8.57
N TRP A 98 5.18 -0.48 -9.09
CA TRP A 98 4.64 -0.17 -10.42
C TRP A 98 3.63 0.97 -10.41
N PHE A 99 3.01 1.20 -9.26
CA PHE A 99 2.07 2.30 -9.07
C PHE A 99 2.42 3.07 -7.79
N LYS A 100 2.04 4.34 -7.81
CA LYS A 100 2.06 5.22 -6.66
C LYS A 100 0.67 5.79 -6.48
N ASP A 101 0.20 5.86 -5.25
CA ASP A 101 -1.01 6.63 -4.97
C ASP A 101 -0.68 8.12 -4.92
N GLN A 102 -1.72 8.95 -4.97
CA GLN A 102 -1.58 10.40 -4.87
C GLN A 102 -0.90 10.78 -3.55
N THR A 103 0.07 11.69 -3.63
CA THR A 103 0.74 12.21 -2.44
C THR A 103 -0.25 13.03 -1.62
N LYS A 104 -0.50 12.62 -0.39
CA LYS A 104 -1.29 13.40 0.57
C LYS A 104 -0.36 14.40 1.26
N THR A 105 -0.74 15.66 1.27
CA THR A 105 0.00 16.70 2.01
C THR A 105 -0.94 17.32 3.03
N ILE A 106 -0.57 17.29 4.30
CA ILE A 106 -1.32 17.95 5.38
C ILE A 106 -0.44 19.04 6.01
N LYS A 107 -1.07 20.09 6.53
CA LYS A 107 -0.38 21.17 7.23
C LYS A 107 -0.64 20.99 8.72
N LEU A 108 0.42 20.72 9.46
CA LEU A 108 0.31 20.46 10.89
C LEU A 108 0.86 21.63 11.67
N SER A 109 0.10 22.05 12.69
CA SER A 109 0.54 23.02 13.69
C SER A 109 1.41 22.36 14.77
N LYS A 110 1.12 21.08 15.06
CA LYS A 110 1.84 20.22 15.99
C LYS A 110 1.84 18.79 15.46
N ILE A 111 2.95 18.05 15.65
CA ILE A 111 3.05 16.66 15.18
C ILE A 111 2.94 15.74 16.40
N ASP A 112 1.80 15.09 16.56
CA ASP A 112 1.66 14.01 17.54
C ASP A 112 1.70 12.64 16.83
N PHE A 113 2.19 11.64 17.56
CA PHE A 113 2.34 10.27 17.07
C PHE A 113 1.51 9.32 17.93
N PHE A 114 0.62 8.57 17.28
CA PHE A 114 -0.27 7.62 17.94
C PHE A 114 -0.16 6.23 17.33
N ILE A 115 -0.61 5.24 18.10
CA ILE A 115 -0.73 3.85 17.65
C ILE A 115 -2.21 3.53 17.56
N ASN A 116 -2.68 3.21 16.36
CA ASN A 116 -3.99 2.57 16.21
C ASN A 116 -3.80 1.05 16.26
N LYS A 117 -4.37 0.39 17.27
CA LYS A 117 -4.25 -1.06 17.43
C LYS A 117 -5.24 -1.74 16.49
N ILE A 118 -4.78 -2.71 15.71
CA ILE A 118 -5.61 -3.42 14.72
C ILE A 118 -5.62 -4.91 15.05
N GLY A 119 -6.77 -5.56 14.87
CA GLY A 119 -6.91 -7.00 15.09
C GLY A 119 -7.19 -7.36 16.54
N TYR A 120 -7.10 -8.65 16.85
CA TYR A 120 -7.33 -9.18 18.19
C TYR A 120 -6.19 -8.81 19.14
N ALA A 121 -6.50 -8.65 20.44
CA ALA A 121 -5.55 -8.19 21.45
C ALA A 121 -4.24 -9.00 21.50
N GLU A 122 -4.30 -10.28 21.11
CA GLU A 122 -3.18 -11.23 21.10
C GLU A 122 -2.17 -10.99 19.98
N GLU A 123 -2.59 -10.45 18.82
CA GLU A 123 -1.73 -10.30 17.65
C GLU A 123 -0.68 -9.19 17.81
N LYS A 124 -0.92 -8.24 18.74
CA LYS A 124 -0.02 -7.12 19.06
C LYS A 124 0.46 -6.36 17.81
N ILE A 125 -0.44 -6.15 16.84
CA ILE A 125 -0.19 -5.35 15.63
C ILE A 125 -0.96 -4.03 15.67
N GLY A 126 -0.45 -3.03 14.96
CA GLY A 126 -1.10 -1.74 14.80
C GLY A 126 -0.59 -0.98 13.58
N THR A 127 -1.13 0.22 13.40
CA THR A 127 -0.71 1.19 12.39
C THR A 127 -0.19 2.45 13.08
N LEU A 128 0.75 3.11 12.42
CA LEU A 128 1.26 4.42 12.86
C LEU A 128 0.27 5.50 12.39
N VAL A 129 -0.16 6.34 13.32
CA VAL A 129 -0.96 7.53 13.02
C VAL A 129 -0.14 8.77 13.35
N ILE A 130 -0.08 9.72 12.43
CA ILE A 130 0.68 10.96 12.55
C ILE A 130 -0.24 12.13 12.27
N GLY A 131 -0.34 13.08 13.19
CA GLY A 131 -1.15 14.28 13.03
C GLY A 131 -1.65 14.84 14.34
N ASP A 132 -2.53 15.84 14.26
CA ASP A 132 -3.20 16.45 15.41
C ASP A 132 -4.68 16.03 15.45
N GLU A 133 -5.50 16.63 16.31
CA GLU A 133 -6.94 16.30 16.37
C GLU A 133 -7.71 16.66 15.10
N SER A 134 -7.20 17.58 14.28
CA SER A 134 -7.85 18.11 13.08
C SER A 134 -7.47 17.36 11.80
N GLU A 135 -6.17 17.14 11.55
CA GLU A 135 -5.66 16.44 10.38
C GLU A 135 -4.76 15.28 10.78
N LYS A 136 -5.06 14.07 10.27
CA LYS A 136 -4.33 12.84 10.58
C LYS A 136 -4.00 12.05 9.33
N ILE A 137 -2.79 11.51 9.29
CA ILE A 137 -2.38 10.46 8.36
C ILE A 137 -2.27 9.15 9.12
N GLU A 138 -3.11 8.20 8.75
CA GLU A 138 -3.01 6.82 9.19
C GLU A 138 -2.27 5.99 8.14
N SER A 139 -1.24 5.28 8.59
CA SER A 139 -0.52 4.29 7.79
C SER A 139 -1.41 3.10 7.47
N ALA A 140 -1.36 2.58 6.25
CA ALA A 140 -2.01 1.34 5.87
C ALA A 140 -1.14 0.10 6.16
N ILE A 141 0.11 0.28 6.63
CA ILE A 141 1.04 -0.79 6.92
C ILE A 141 0.89 -1.27 8.37
N LYS A 142 0.51 -2.55 8.51
CA LYS A 142 0.45 -3.24 9.80
C LYS A 142 1.85 -3.60 10.29
N ILE A 143 2.20 -3.15 11.50
CA ILE A 143 3.51 -3.32 12.12
C ILE A 143 3.30 -3.82 13.57
N PRO A 144 4.19 -4.67 14.12
CA PRO A 144 4.16 -5.02 15.53
C PRO A 144 4.23 -3.78 16.42
N ILE A 145 3.38 -3.69 17.44
CA ILE A 145 3.26 -2.54 18.34
C ILE A 145 4.63 -2.16 18.93
N VAL A 146 5.42 -3.15 19.35
CA VAL A 146 6.79 -2.95 19.89
C VAL A 146 7.71 -2.20 18.92
N GLN A 147 7.56 -2.41 17.60
CA GLN A 147 8.34 -1.67 16.60
C GLN A 147 7.82 -0.24 16.42
N ILE A 148 6.50 -0.04 16.50
CA ILE A 148 5.88 1.29 16.42
C ILE A 148 6.28 2.13 17.63
N GLU A 149 6.22 1.57 18.84
CA GLU A 149 6.67 2.24 20.07
C GLU A 149 8.13 2.68 19.97
N LYS A 150 9.03 1.78 19.52
CA LYS A 150 10.44 2.10 19.27
C LYS A 150 10.63 3.17 18.20
N LEU A 151 9.75 3.24 17.21
CA LEU A 151 9.76 4.28 16.18
C LEU A 151 9.30 5.62 16.77
N ILE A 152 8.19 5.66 17.50
CA ILE A 152 7.66 6.86 18.14
C ILE A 152 8.68 7.50 19.08
N VAL A 153 9.37 6.70 19.91
CA VAL A 153 10.45 7.20 20.79
C VAL A 153 11.55 7.91 20.00
N LYS A 154 11.93 7.37 18.83
CA LYS A 154 12.93 8.00 17.96
C LYS A 154 12.40 9.27 17.30
N LEU A 155 11.13 9.28 16.89
CA LEU A 155 10.50 10.43 16.25
C LEU A 155 10.36 11.61 17.21
N LYS A 156 9.89 11.36 18.44
CA LYS A 156 9.84 12.38 19.49
C LYS A 156 11.20 12.97 19.80
N LYS A 157 12.27 12.15 19.79
CA LYS A 157 13.64 12.65 19.95
C LYS A 157 14.04 13.59 18.81
N ILE A 158 13.76 13.24 17.56
CA ILE A 158 14.09 14.07 16.39
C ILE A 158 13.33 15.40 16.42
N GLU A 159 12.03 15.36 16.75
CA GLU A 159 11.20 16.55 16.90
C GLU A 159 11.74 17.50 17.98
N GLN A 160 12.13 16.96 19.14
CA GLN A 160 12.71 17.75 20.24
C GLN A 160 14.10 18.31 19.93
N THR A 161 14.84 17.73 18.98
CA THR A 161 16.21 18.17 18.66
C THR A 161 16.25 19.30 17.63
N GLY A 162 15.10 19.72 17.06
CA GLY A 162 14.97 21.01 16.38
C GLY A 162 15.99 21.32 15.28
N VAL A 163 16.34 20.33 14.44
CA VAL A 163 17.11 20.54 13.19
C VAL A 163 16.18 20.41 12.00
#